data_AF-A0AAX2EIW1-F1
#
_entry.id   AF-A0AAX2EIW1-F1
#
_cell.length_a   1.000
_cell.length_b   1.000
_cell.length_c   1.000
_cell.angle_alpha   90.00
_cell.angle_beta   90.00
_cell.angle_gamma   90.00
#
_symmetry.space_group_name_H-M   'P 1'
#
loop_
_entity.id
_entity.type
_entity.pdbx_description
1 polymer ?
#
loop_
_entity_poly.entity_id
_entity_poly.type
_entity_poly.pdbx_seq_one_letter_code
_entity_poly.pdbx_strand_id
1 'polypeptide(L)'
;MLEIPLVMLLIIFVVNIVYVSLNTLRVILTLKGRRYIAASVSVFEITIYTIGLGLVLDNLDQIQNLIAYALGFGIGVILGSKIEEKLALGYITVNVISSDPSIEFTRRLREKGYGVTSWFAYGMDGDRLAMQILTPRKYELRLYEAIKEIDPKAFIIAYEPRQIFGGFWVKSVKRERIRNAKRKETGKETV
;
A
#
# COMPACT_ATOMS: atom_id res chain seq x y z
N MET A 1 32.53 -31.87 -11.03
CA MET A 1 31.53 -31.75 -12.10
C MET A 1 30.24 -31.30 -11.46
N LEU A 2 29.78 -30.09 -11.79
CA LEU A 2 28.55 -29.49 -11.26
C LEU A 2 27.35 -30.06 -12.03
N GLU A 3 26.84 -31.22 -11.59
CA GLU A 3 25.57 -31.75 -12.07
C GLU A 3 24.52 -31.64 -10.97
N ILE A 4 24.22 -30.41 -10.56
CA ILE A 4 22.89 -30.16 -10.01
C ILE A 4 21.95 -30.08 -11.21
N PRO A 5 20.85 -30.85 -11.25
CA PRO A 5 19.82 -30.65 -12.24
C PRO A 5 19.39 -29.20 -12.17
N LEU A 6 19.46 -28.45 -13.27
CA LEU A 6 19.03 -27.05 -13.35
C LEU A 6 17.65 -26.83 -12.67
N VAL A 7 16.80 -27.86 -12.75
CA VAL A 7 15.52 -28.00 -12.07
C VAL A 7 15.61 -27.81 -10.55
N MET A 8 16.57 -28.43 -9.87
CA MET A 8 16.75 -28.34 -8.42
C MET A 8 17.17 -26.93 -7.98
N LEU A 9 18.06 -26.29 -8.74
CA LEU A 9 18.46 -24.90 -8.51
C LEU A 9 17.27 -23.94 -8.69
N LEU A 10 16.42 -24.19 -9.68
CA LEU A 10 15.20 -23.43 -9.93
C LEU A 10 14.16 -23.64 -8.81
N ILE A 11 14.01 -24.87 -8.29
CA ILE A 11 13.14 -25.18 -7.16
C ILE A 11 13.60 -24.42 -5.91
N ILE A 12 14.89 -24.48 -5.57
CA ILE A 12 15.47 -23.76 -4.42
C ILE A 12 15.19 -22.26 -4.55
N PHE A 13 15.42 -21.70 -5.75
CA PHE A 13 15.18 -20.30 -6.04
C PHE A 13 13.71 -19.90 -5.84
N VAL A 14 12.76 -20.67 -6.39
CA VAL A 14 11.33 -20.38 -6.29
C VAL A 14 10.81 -20.55 -4.86
N VAL A 15 11.16 -21.64 -4.18
CA VAL A 15 10.77 -21.88 -2.79
C VAL A 15 11.26 -20.73 -1.90
N ASN A 16 12.48 -20.27 -2.11
CA ASN A 16 13.03 -19.15 -1.34
C ASN A 16 12.31 -17.83 -1.64
N ILE A 17 11.99 -17.54 -2.91
CA ILE A 17 11.18 -16.37 -3.26
C ILE A 17 9.84 -16.40 -2.52
N VAL A 18 9.16 -17.55 -2.50
CA VAL A 18 7.87 -17.71 -1.81
C VAL A 18 8.05 -17.52 -0.30
N TYR A 19 9.06 -18.16 0.30
CA TYR A 19 9.39 -18.00 1.72
C TYR A 19 9.60 -16.53 2.09
N VAL A 20 10.48 -15.83 1.38
CA VAL A 20 10.82 -14.44 1.70
C VAL A 20 9.63 -13.51 1.45
N SER A 21 8.85 -13.76 0.40
CA SER A 21 7.61 -13.02 0.16
C SER A 21 6.62 -13.16 1.32
N LEU A 22 6.42 -14.38 1.84
CA LEU A 22 5.54 -14.64 2.99
C LEU A 22 6.08 -14.02 4.28
N ASN A 23 7.39 -14.09 4.52
CA ASN A 23 8.04 -13.44 5.64
C ASN A 23 7.82 -11.91 5.61
N THR A 24 8.03 -11.28 4.45
CA THR A 24 7.75 -9.86 4.25
C THR A 24 6.29 -9.53 4.56
N LEU A 25 5.34 -10.32 4.04
CA LEU A 25 3.91 -10.15 4.32
C LEU A 25 3.58 -10.28 5.81
N ARG A 26 4.15 -11.27 6.51
CA ARG A 26 3.97 -11.42 7.97
C ARG A 26 4.43 -10.18 8.73
N VAL A 27 5.62 -9.67 8.42
CA VAL A 27 6.18 -8.48 9.09
C VAL A 27 5.24 -7.30 8.92
N ILE A 28 4.79 -7.03 7.69
CA ILE A 28 3.83 -5.95 7.38
C ILE A 28 2.50 -6.15 8.11
N LEU A 29 1.93 -7.36 8.09
CA LEU A 29 0.66 -7.64 8.75
C LEU A 29 0.75 -7.43 10.27
N THR A 30 1.90 -7.76 10.85
CA THR A 30 2.19 -7.53 12.27
C THR A 30 2.27 -6.04 12.58
N LEU A 31 2.99 -5.27 11.75
CA LEU A 31 3.09 -3.82 11.87
C LEU A 31 1.73 -3.12 11.74
N LYS A 32 0.84 -3.66 10.87
CA LYS A 32 -0.54 -3.17 10.69
C LYS A 32 -1.52 -3.69 11.75
N GLY A 33 -1.04 -4.36 12.80
CA GLY A 33 -1.86 -4.83 13.92
C GLY A 33 -2.78 -6.02 13.60
N ARG A 34 -2.64 -6.66 12.43
CA ARG A 34 -3.44 -7.82 12.00
C ARG A 34 -2.87 -9.13 12.56
N ARG A 35 -2.75 -9.21 13.89
CA ARG A 35 -2.01 -10.26 14.62
C ARG A 35 -2.44 -11.69 14.26
N TYR A 36 -3.75 -11.97 14.17
CA TYR A 36 -4.25 -13.31 13.84
C TYR A 36 -3.96 -13.74 12.40
N ILE A 37 -4.06 -12.80 11.46
CA ILE A 37 -3.72 -13.07 10.05
C ILE A 37 -2.22 -13.28 9.93
N ALA A 38 -1.41 -12.45 10.59
CA ALA A 38 0.04 -12.61 10.64
C ALA A 38 0.44 -13.98 11.21
N ALA A 39 -0.16 -14.40 12.33
CA ALA A 39 0.10 -15.71 12.94
C ALA A 39 -0.23 -16.87 11.99
N SER A 40 -1.36 -16.79 11.27
CA SER A 40 -1.73 -17.83 10.30
C SER A 40 -0.72 -17.89 9.15
N VAL A 41 -0.29 -16.74 8.63
CA VAL A 41 0.76 -16.67 7.59
C VAL A 41 2.07 -17.25 8.11
N SER A 42 2.46 -16.98 9.36
CA SER A 42 3.68 -17.53 9.97
C SER A 42 3.69 -19.06 10.02
N VAL A 43 2.53 -19.70 10.20
CA VAL A 43 2.44 -21.17 10.20
C VAL A 43 2.80 -21.74 8.83
N PHE A 44 2.28 -21.15 7.76
CA PHE A 44 2.64 -21.58 6.40
C PHE A 44 4.08 -21.19 6.04
N GLU A 45 4.52 -20.01 6.45
CA GLU A 45 5.89 -19.52 6.25
C GLU A 45 6.91 -20.50 6.86
N ILE A 46 6.73 -20.92 8.11
CA ILE A 46 7.70 -21.79 8.77
C ILE A 46 7.74 -23.18 8.12
N THR A 47 6.61 -23.72 7.65
CA THR A 47 6.59 -24.98 6.89
C THR A 47 7.41 -24.88 5.60
N ILE A 48 7.24 -23.79 4.84
CA ILE A 48 8.00 -23.57 3.61
C ILE A 48 9.48 -23.33 3.92
N TYR A 49 9.78 -22.59 4.99
CA TYR A 49 11.14 -22.37 5.44
C TYR A 49 11.85 -23.68 5.79
N THR A 50 11.21 -24.57 6.56
CA THR A 50 11.83 -25.85 6.93
C THR A 50 12.10 -26.73 5.72
N ILE A 51 11.19 -26.79 4.74
CA ILE A 51 11.39 -27.53 3.50
C ILE A 51 12.52 -26.90 2.66
N GLY A 52 12.48 -25.57 2.48
CA GLY A 52 13.47 -24.85 1.69
C GLY A 52 14.88 -24.89 2.29
N LEU A 53 14.98 -24.79 3.62
CA LEU A 53 16.24 -24.90 4.34
C LEU A 53 16.86 -26.29 4.17
N GLY A 54 16.06 -27.36 4.28
CA GLY A 54 16.54 -28.72 4.02
C GLY A 54 17.19 -28.86 2.64
N LEU A 55 16.51 -28.36 1.60
CA LEU A 55 17.02 -28.41 0.22
C LEU A 55 18.35 -27.66 0.02
N VAL A 56 18.54 -26.54 0.72
CA VAL A 56 19.78 -25.75 0.64
C VAL A 56 20.90 -26.42 1.42
N LEU A 57 20.61 -26.92 2.63
CA LEU A 57 21.58 -27.58 3.49
C LEU A 57 22.12 -28.87 2.86
N ASP A 58 21.26 -29.65 2.23
CA ASP A 58 21.64 -30.89 1.53
C ASP A 58 22.56 -30.64 0.33
N ASN A 59 22.65 -29.40 -0.16
CA ASN A 59 23.47 -29.04 -1.31
C ASN A 59 24.42 -27.85 -1.04
N LEU A 60 24.90 -27.71 0.20
CA LEU A 60 25.82 -26.63 0.63
C LEU A 60 27.18 -26.68 -0.06
N ASP A 61 27.62 -27.85 -0.52
CA ASP A 61 28.92 -28.02 -1.17
C ASP A 61 29.05 -27.26 -2.50
N GLN A 62 27.94 -26.70 -3.01
CA GLN A 62 27.92 -25.95 -4.26
C GLN A 62 27.58 -24.47 -4.06
N ILE A 63 28.56 -23.62 -4.35
CA ILE A 63 28.44 -22.15 -4.33
C ILE A 63 27.25 -21.66 -5.19
N GLN A 64 26.88 -22.38 -6.25
CA GLN A 64 25.77 -22.03 -7.12
C GLN A 64 24.42 -21.97 -6.38
N ASN A 65 24.18 -22.88 -5.43
CA ASN A 65 22.95 -22.87 -4.63
C ASN A 65 22.91 -21.70 -3.66
N LEU A 66 24.07 -21.34 -3.10
CA LEU A 66 24.18 -20.18 -2.23
C LEU A 66 23.88 -18.88 -2.99
N ILE A 67 24.36 -18.76 -4.23
CA ILE A 67 24.05 -17.62 -5.11
C ILE A 67 22.56 -17.59 -5.47
N ALA A 68 21.98 -18.74 -5.86
CA ALA A 68 20.55 -18.85 -6.15
C ALA A 68 19.71 -18.47 -4.92
N TYR A 69 20.14 -18.87 -3.72
CA TYR A 69 19.48 -18.51 -2.47
C TYR A 69 19.58 -16.99 -2.20
N ALA A 70 20.75 -16.38 -2.36
CA ALA A 70 20.92 -14.94 -2.18
C ALA A 70 20.07 -14.11 -3.17
N LEU A 71 20.04 -14.51 -4.45
CA LEU A 71 19.23 -13.86 -5.47
C LEU A 71 17.73 -14.05 -5.22
N GLY A 72 17.31 -15.26 -4.86
CA GLY A 72 15.93 -15.57 -4.50
C GLY A 72 15.46 -14.74 -3.31
N PHE A 73 16.33 -14.49 -2.33
CA PHE A 73 16.03 -13.61 -1.21
C PHE A 73 15.77 -12.16 -1.64
N GLY A 74 16.69 -11.56 -2.41
CA GLY A 74 16.52 -10.18 -2.89
C GLY A 74 15.25 -9.99 -3.72
N ILE A 75 14.97 -10.92 -4.64
CA ILE A 75 13.77 -10.89 -5.48
C ILE A 75 12.51 -11.13 -4.65
N GLY A 76 12.56 -12.04 -3.67
CA GLY A 76 11.48 -12.30 -2.73
C GLY A 76 11.08 -11.07 -1.93
N VAL A 77 12.04 -10.25 -1.49
CA VAL A 77 11.74 -8.97 -0.79
C VAL A 77 11.00 -8.00 -1.72
N ILE A 78 11.46 -7.86 -2.96
CA ILE A 78 10.81 -6.98 -3.95
C ILE A 78 9.38 -7.44 -4.24
N LEU A 79 9.18 -8.74 -4.43
CA LEU A 79 7.85 -9.31 -4.67
C LEU A 79 6.94 -9.17 -3.45
N GLY A 80 7.44 -9.48 -2.26
CA GLY A 80 6.71 -9.29 -1.00
C GLY A 80 6.27 -7.84 -0.80
N SER A 81 7.16 -6.88 -1.08
CA SER A 81 6.86 -5.44 -1.04
C SER A 81 5.79 -5.05 -2.07
N LYS A 82 5.87 -5.57 -3.31
CA LYS A 82 4.87 -5.31 -4.35
C LYS A 82 3.49 -5.91 -4.02
N ILE A 83 3.46 -7.06 -3.36
CA ILE A 83 2.20 -7.64 -2.86
C ILE A 83 1.61 -6.75 -1.77
N GLU A 84 2.44 -6.22 -0.86
CA GLU A 84 1.99 -5.26 0.15
C GLU A 84 1.35 -4.01 -0.47
N GLU A 85 2.03 -3.42 -1.44
CA GLU A 85 1.56 -2.23 -2.14
C GLU A 85 0.19 -2.48 -2.77
N LYS A 86 0.01 -3.65 -3.40
CA LYS A 86 -1.26 -4.06 -4.03
C LYS A 86 -2.36 -4.35 -3.00
N LEU A 87 -2.00 -4.87 -1.82
CA LEU A 87 -2.94 -5.09 -0.73
C LEU A 87 -3.44 -3.75 -0.15
N ALA A 88 -2.64 -2.67 -0.27
CA ALA A 88 -3.00 -1.30 0.11
C ALA A 88 -3.75 -1.22 1.46
N LEU A 89 -3.27 -2.01 2.42
CA LEU A 89 -3.97 -2.22 3.68
C LEU A 89 -3.85 -0.97 4.56
N GLY A 90 -4.97 -0.59 5.17
CA GLY A 90 -5.02 0.48 6.14
C GLY A 90 -5.51 1.81 5.57
N TYR A 91 -5.24 2.85 6.32
CA TYR A 91 -5.71 4.20 6.10
C TYR A 91 -4.52 5.15 6.16
N ILE A 92 -4.66 6.27 5.47
CA ILE A 92 -3.68 7.35 5.49
C ILE A 92 -4.40 8.65 5.84
N THR A 93 -3.70 9.50 6.57
CA THR A 93 -4.13 10.87 6.80
C THR A 93 -3.33 11.76 5.86
N VAL A 94 -4.04 12.52 5.05
CA VAL A 94 -3.50 13.46 4.08
C VAL A 94 -3.81 14.86 4.56
N ASN A 95 -2.78 15.62 4.91
CA ASN A 95 -2.86 17.05 5.16
C ASN A 95 -2.61 17.79 3.85
N VAL A 96 -3.51 18.69 3.52
CA VAL A 96 -3.47 19.52 2.32
C VAL A 96 -3.52 20.96 2.74
N ILE A 97 -2.56 21.77 2.26
CA ILE A 97 -2.57 23.21 2.41
C ILE A 97 -2.82 23.81 1.03
N SER A 98 -4.00 24.39 0.85
CA SER A 98 -4.35 25.08 -0.39
C SER A 98 -3.80 26.50 -0.37
N SER A 99 -3.36 26.95 -1.54
CA SER A 99 -2.81 28.28 -1.73
C SER A 99 -3.88 29.38 -1.73
N ASP A 100 -5.14 29.02 -1.96
CA ASP A 100 -6.25 29.96 -2.11
C ASP A 100 -7.44 29.55 -1.21
N PRO A 101 -7.70 30.30 -0.12
CA PRO A 101 -8.80 30.02 0.79
C PRO A 101 -10.19 30.32 0.21
N SER A 102 -10.29 30.99 -0.94
CA SER A 102 -11.57 31.30 -1.59
C SER A 102 -12.14 30.14 -2.41
N ILE A 103 -11.32 29.13 -2.73
CA ILE A 103 -11.75 27.97 -3.49
C ILE A 103 -12.70 27.12 -2.62
N GLU A 104 -13.81 26.66 -3.20
CA GLU A 104 -14.72 25.68 -2.58
C GLU A 104 -14.11 24.26 -2.50
N PHE A 105 -12.86 24.16 -2.07
CA PHE A 105 -12.05 22.95 -2.05
C PHE A 105 -12.69 21.88 -1.16
N THR A 106 -13.15 22.29 0.01
CA THR A 106 -13.82 21.41 0.98
C THR A 106 -15.14 20.88 0.44
N ARG A 107 -15.93 21.70 -0.28
CA ARG A 107 -17.20 21.27 -0.87
C ARG A 107 -16.97 20.24 -1.98
N ARG A 108 -16.06 20.52 -2.92
CA ARG A 108 -15.73 19.61 -4.03
C ARG A 108 -15.22 18.25 -3.54
N LEU A 109 -14.36 18.23 -2.52
CA LEU A 109 -13.90 16.98 -1.94
C LEU A 109 -15.01 16.20 -1.21
N ARG A 110 -15.90 16.89 -0.49
CA ARG A 110 -17.07 16.27 0.15
C ARG A 110 -18.06 15.70 -0.87
N GLU A 111 -18.26 16.37 -2.00
CA GLU A 111 -19.07 15.87 -3.13
C GLU A 111 -18.46 14.59 -3.74
N LYS A 112 -17.13 14.52 -3.85
CA LYS A 112 -16.40 13.29 -4.24
C LYS A 112 -16.44 12.18 -3.16
N GLY A 113 -17.02 12.46 -1.98
CA GLY A 113 -17.25 11.49 -0.91
C GLY A 113 -16.13 11.40 0.13
N TYR A 114 -15.19 12.35 0.13
CA TYR A 114 -14.13 12.41 1.12
C TYR A 114 -14.60 13.14 2.39
N GLY A 115 -14.24 12.59 3.56
CA GLY A 115 -14.36 13.28 4.83
C GLY A 115 -13.25 14.32 4.97
N VAL A 116 -13.61 15.60 5.08
CA VAL A 116 -12.66 16.71 5.14
C VAL A 116 -12.95 17.57 6.36
N THR A 117 -11.95 17.67 7.24
CA THR A 117 -11.87 18.67 8.30
C THR A 117 -10.98 19.80 7.80
N SER A 118 -11.39 21.05 7.98
CA SER A 118 -10.67 22.21 7.48
C SER A 118 -10.58 23.30 8.52
N TRP A 119 -9.48 24.04 8.52
CA TRP A 119 -9.25 25.21 9.35
C TRP A 119 -8.46 26.27 8.58
N PHE A 120 -8.63 27.53 8.96
CA PHE A 120 -7.83 28.62 8.43
C PHE A 120 -6.42 28.56 9.05
N ALA A 121 -5.41 28.69 8.21
CA ALA A 121 -4.01 28.72 8.59
C ALA A 121 -3.34 29.94 7.96
N TYR A 122 -2.21 30.37 8.51
CA TYR A 122 -1.45 31.50 7.98
C TYR A 122 -0.08 31.01 7.52
N GLY A 123 0.28 31.33 6.28
CA GLY A 123 1.57 31.03 5.68
C GLY A 123 2.39 32.29 5.42
N MET A 124 3.56 32.12 4.80
CA MET A 124 4.42 33.26 4.43
C MET A 124 3.72 34.25 3.49
N ASP A 125 2.95 33.73 2.52
CA ASP A 125 2.24 34.54 1.52
C ASP A 125 0.80 34.91 1.94
N GLY A 126 0.46 34.76 3.23
CA GLY A 126 -0.85 35.12 3.77
C GLY A 126 -1.76 33.93 4.09
N ASP A 127 -3.07 34.16 4.03
CA ASP A 127 -4.09 33.20 4.43
C ASP A 127 -4.08 31.94 3.57
N ARG A 128 -4.12 30.79 4.23
CA ARG A 128 -4.17 29.46 3.63
C ARG A 128 -5.34 28.67 4.20
N LEU A 129 -5.85 27.73 3.41
CA LEU A 129 -6.81 26.74 3.88
C LEU A 129 -6.10 25.42 4.13
N ALA A 130 -5.98 25.05 5.40
CA ALA A 130 -5.44 23.75 5.79
C ALA A 130 -6.58 22.75 5.96
N MET A 131 -6.35 21.55 5.46
CA MET A 131 -7.34 20.47 5.42
C MET A 131 -6.69 19.16 5.82
N GLN A 132 -7.43 18.40 6.60
CA GLN A 132 -7.09 17.04 6.99
C GLN A 132 -8.12 16.10 6.41
N ILE A 133 -7.62 15.14 5.62
CA ILE A 133 -8.43 14.19 4.87
C ILE A 133 -7.96 12.81 5.26
N LEU A 134 -8.91 11.94 5.55
CA LEU A 134 -8.63 10.60 6.00
C LEU A 134 -9.19 9.62 4.97
N THR A 135 -8.31 8.88 4.30
CA THR A 135 -8.68 8.06 3.14
C THR A 135 -8.09 6.65 3.24
N PRO A 136 -8.77 5.61 2.72
CA PRO A 136 -8.15 4.31 2.49
C PRO A 136 -6.93 4.45 1.58
N ARG A 137 -5.83 3.76 1.92
CA ARG A 137 -4.57 3.83 1.16
C ARG A 137 -4.78 3.49 -0.32
N LYS A 138 -5.69 2.56 -0.62
CA LYS A 138 -6.10 2.21 -1.99
C LYS A 138 -6.62 3.40 -2.84
N TYR A 139 -7.14 4.45 -2.21
CA TYR A 139 -7.69 5.63 -2.90
C TYR A 139 -6.79 6.86 -2.78
N GLU A 140 -5.57 6.73 -2.25
CA GLU A 140 -4.58 7.80 -2.10
C GLU A 140 -4.30 8.52 -3.42
N LEU A 141 -3.93 7.76 -4.47
CA LEU A 141 -3.59 8.35 -5.77
C LEU A 141 -4.75 9.15 -6.37
N ARG A 142 -5.98 8.64 -6.25
CA ARG A 142 -7.19 9.36 -6.71
C ARG A 142 -7.44 10.63 -5.92
N LEU A 143 -7.14 10.62 -4.62
CA LEU A 143 -7.24 11.83 -3.81
C LEU A 143 -6.22 12.87 -4.27
N TYR A 144 -4.99 12.46 -4.58
CA TYR A 144 -3.96 13.36 -5.09
C TYR A 144 -4.32 13.96 -6.45
N GLU A 145 -4.85 13.15 -7.36
CA GLU A 145 -5.37 13.63 -8.65
C GLU A 145 -6.49 14.66 -8.44
N ALA A 146 -7.46 14.34 -7.57
CA ALA A 146 -8.56 15.26 -7.25
C ALA A 146 -8.08 16.57 -6.59
N ILE A 147 -7.06 16.52 -5.74
CA ILE A 147 -6.47 17.71 -5.12
C ILE A 147 -5.78 18.57 -6.18
N LYS A 148 -4.93 17.97 -7.01
CA LYS A 148 -4.17 18.67 -8.06
C LYS A 148 -5.06 19.28 -9.13
N GLU A 149 -6.20 18.64 -9.43
CA GLU A 149 -7.23 19.17 -10.32
C GLU A 149 -7.89 20.45 -9.76
N ILE A 150 -8.07 20.54 -8.45
CA ILE A 150 -8.69 21.68 -7.78
C ILE A 150 -7.67 22.81 -7.56
N ASP A 151 -6.48 22.49 -7.04
CA ASP A 151 -5.39 23.43 -6.80
C ASP A 151 -4.04 22.76 -7.13
N PRO A 152 -3.44 23.08 -8.30
CA PRO A 152 -2.14 22.56 -8.69
C PRO A 152 -0.99 22.97 -7.78
N LYS A 153 -1.16 24.05 -7.00
CA LYS A 153 -0.17 24.58 -6.04
C LYS A 153 -0.42 24.07 -4.62
N ALA A 154 -1.37 23.16 -4.42
CA ALA A 154 -1.63 22.59 -3.11
C ALA A 154 -0.43 21.81 -2.60
N PHE A 155 -0.06 22.06 -1.35
CA PHE A 155 0.97 21.31 -0.66
C PHE A 155 0.34 20.12 0.06
N ILE A 156 0.88 18.92 -0.18
CA ILE A 156 0.30 17.65 0.29
C ILE A 156 1.32 16.91 1.15
N ILE A 157 0.93 16.53 2.36
CA ILE A 157 1.68 15.63 3.24
C ILE A 157 0.79 14.46 3.62
N ALA A 158 1.29 13.22 3.51
CA ALA A 158 0.59 12.04 3.96
C ALA A 158 1.35 11.30 5.06
N TYR A 159 0.62 10.75 6.02
CA TYR A 159 1.16 9.95 7.12
C TYR A 159 0.20 8.83 7.50
N GLU A 160 0.76 7.73 8.01
CA GLU A 160 -0.01 6.55 8.39
C GLU A 160 -0.43 6.62 9.87
N PRO A 161 -1.73 6.69 10.19
CA PRO A 161 -2.20 6.55 11.56
C PRO A 161 -1.96 5.12 12.09
N ARG A 162 -1.37 5.02 13.29
CA ARG A 162 -1.15 3.72 13.96
C ARG A 162 -2.42 3.11 14.53
N GLN A 163 -3.28 3.94 15.13
CA GLN A 163 -4.55 3.55 15.72
C GLN A 163 -5.58 4.63 15.44
N ILE A 164 -6.82 4.21 15.20
CA ILE A 164 -7.94 5.09 14.91
C ILE A 164 -9.07 4.70 15.85
N PHE A 165 -9.53 5.65 16.65
CA PHE A 165 -10.67 5.50 17.56
C PHE A 165 -11.74 6.54 17.22
N GLY A 166 -12.98 6.10 17.02
CA GLY A 166 -14.10 7.00 16.70
C GLY A 166 -14.00 7.68 15.33
N GLY A 167 -14.69 8.82 15.18
CA GLY A 167 -14.76 9.60 13.95
C GLY A 167 -15.84 9.15 12.97
N PHE A 168 -16.11 9.98 11.96
CA PHE A 168 -17.00 9.67 10.84
C PHE A 168 -16.34 8.63 9.91
N TRP A 169 -16.21 7.39 10.38
CA TRP A 169 -15.53 6.33 9.64
C TRP A 169 -16.52 5.41 8.90
N VAL A 170 -16.57 5.58 7.57
CA VAL A 170 -16.77 4.51 6.55
C VAL A 170 -18.06 3.68 6.67
N LYS A 171 -19.21 4.30 6.95
CA LYS A 171 -20.46 3.82 6.31
C LYS A 171 -20.70 4.44 4.93
N SER A 172 -20.02 5.53 4.61
CA SER A 172 -20.45 6.43 3.51
C SER A 172 -19.53 6.52 2.29
N VAL A 173 -18.34 5.89 2.30
CA VAL A 173 -17.72 5.49 1.01
C VAL A 173 -18.42 4.21 0.55
N LYS A 174 -19.74 4.30 0.40
CA LYS A 174 -20.56 3.29 -0.26
C LYS A 174 -19.95 3.16 -1.65
N ARG A 175 -19.46 1.96 -2.01
CA ARG A 175 -18.91 1.60 -3.34
C ARG A 175 -19.75 2.17 -4.50
N GLU A 176 -21.03 2.45 -4.28
CA GLU A 176 -21.95 3.10 -5.21
C GLU A 176 -21.55 4.51 -5.66
N ARG A 177 -21.09 5.42 -4.78
CA ARG A 177 -20.89 6.83 -5.20
C ARG A 177 -19.65 7.02 -6.08
N ILE A 178 -18.57 6.30 -5.80
CA ILE A 178 -17.36 6.30 -6.66
C ILE A 178 -17.66 5.62 -8.01
N ARG A 179 -18.52 4.59 -8.05
CA ARG A 179 -18.96 3.94 -9.30
C ARG A 179 -19.84 4.88 -10.15
N ASN A 180 -20.66 5.69 -9.50
CA ASN A 180 -21.58 6.60 -10.17
C ASN A 180 -20.89 7.87 -10.72
N ALA A 181 -19.82 8.36 -10.07
CA ALA A 181 -18.97 9.42 -10.64
C ALA A 181 -18.32 8.95 -11.96
N LYS A 182 -17.79 7.72 -11.98
CA LYS A 182 -17.21 7.11 -13.18
C LYS A 182 -18.20 6.98 -14.35
N ARG A 183 -19.48 6.67 -14.07
CA ARG A 183 -20.55 6.59 -15.10
C ARG A 183 -20.97 7.95 -15.66
N LYS A 184 -20.85 9.03 -14.89
CA LYS A 184 -21.22 10.38 -15.35
C LYS A 184 -20.14 11.01 -16.24
N GLU A 185 -18.87 10.65 -16.05
CA GLU A 185 -17.78 11.09 -16.90
C GLU A 185 -17.81 10.39 -18.27
N THR A 186 -18.03 9.07 -18.32
CA THR A 186 -18.09 8.31 -19.60
C THR A 186 -19.37 8.57 -20.41
N GLY A 187 -20.41 9.15 -19.81
CA GLY A 187 -21.67 9.48 -20.50
C GLY A 187 -21.70 10.86 -21.16
N LYS A 188 -20.66 11.69 -21.00
CA LYS A 188 -20.55 13.02 -21.62
C LYS A 188 -19.71 13.04 -22.90
N GLU A 189 -19.06 11.92 -23.26
CA GLU A 189 -18.27 11.78 -24.49
C GLU A 189 -19.07 11.13 -25.65
N THR A 190 -20.40 10.97 -25.52
CA THR A 190 -21.23 10.32 -26.57
C THR A 190 -22.50 11.09 -26.91
N VAL A 191 -22.50 12.41 -26.75
CA VAL A 191 -23.54 13.29 -27.34
C VAL A 191 -22.87 14.40 -28.13
#